data_AF-A0AAW3YZ06-F1
#
_entry.id   AF-A0AAW3YZ06-F1
#
_cell.length_a   1.000
_cell.length_b   1.000
_cell.length_c   1.000
_cell.angle_alpha   90.00
_cell.angle_beta   90.00
_cell.angle_gamma   90.00
#
_symmetry.space_group_name_H-M   'P 1'
#
loop_
_entity.id
_entity.type
_entity.pdbx_description
1 polymer ?
#
loop_
_entity_poly.entity_id
_entity_poly.type
_entity_poly.pdbx_seq_one_letter_code
_entity_poly.pdbx_strand_id
1 'polypeptide(L)'
;LAGATLAIGVMAPQVMPATAHADENTGESTVNLRIIETSDIHVNLMNYDYYQTKTDNKVGLVQTATLVNKAREEVKNSVLFDDGDALQGTPLGDYVANKIKDPK
;
A
#
# COMPACT_ATOMS: atom_id res chain seq x y z
N LEU A 1 -29.09 69.66 21.26
CA LEU A 1 -28.21 68.67 21.95
C LEU A 1 -29.14 67.64 22.59
N ALA A 2 -29.46 66.53 21.93
CA ALA A 2 -28.65 65.30 21.85
C ALA A 2 -28.46 64.64 23.23
N GLY A 3 -29.45 63.84 23.66
CA GLY A 3 -29.31 62.87 24.74
C GLY A 3 -29.33 61.47 24.12
N ALA A 4 -28.17 60.84 24.04
CA ALA A 4 -28.00 59.52 23.46
C ALA A 4 -28.21 58.43 24.52
N THR A 5 -29.19 57.54 24.31
CA THR A 5 -29.35 56.33 25.11
C THR A 5 -28.85 55.16 24.27
N LEU A 6 -27.67 54.65 24.59
CA LEU A 6 -27.07 53.49 23.93
C LEU A 6 -27.68 52.21 24.55
N ALA A 7 -28.62 51.58 23.85
CA ALA A 7 -29.09 50.25 24.22
C ALA A 7 -28.08 49.21 23.71
N ILE A 8 -27.24 48.68 24.61
CA ILE A 8 -26.33 47.57 24.31
C ILE A 8 -27.18 46.30 24.26
N GLY A 9 -27.62 45.93 23.06
CA GLY A 9 -28.29 44.65 22.82
C GLY A 9 -27.28 43.51 22.92
N VAL A 10 -27.46 42.62 23.89
CA VAL A 10 -26.66 41.41 24.03
C VAL A 10 -27.08 40.44 22.91
N MET A 11 -26.27 40.35 21.86
CA MET A 11 -26.40 39.31 20.82
C MET A 11 -25.88 37.99 21.39
N ALA A 12 -26.78 37.09 21.79
CA ALA A 12 -26.42 35.72 22.10
C ALA A 12 -26.13 34.97 20.78
N PRO A 13 -24.99 34.24 20.66
CA PRO A 13 -24.71 33.47 19.46
C PRO A 13 -25.71 32.32 19.34
N GLN A 14 -26.52 32.33 18.28
CA GLN A 14 -27.37 31.21 17.92
C GLN A 14 -26.49 30.13 17.30
N VAL A 15 -26.08 29.14 18.10
CA VAL A 15 -25.42 27.94 17.59
C VAL A 15 -26.47 27.13 16.85
N MET A 16 -26.49 27.22 15.52
CA MET A 16 -27.29 26.31 14.71
C MET A 16 -26.60 24.94 14.68
N PRO A 17 -27.29 23.84 15.03
CA PRO A 17 -26.73 22.51 14.82
C PRO A 17 -26.58 22.27 13.31
N ALA A 18 -25.33 22.10 12.86
CA ALA A 18 -25.08 21.59 11.51
C ALA A 18 -25.54 20.13 11.48
N THR A 19 -26.67 19.86 10.85
CA THR A 19 -27.06 18.50 10.49
C THR A 19 -26.10 18.03 9.41
N ALA A 20 -25.16 17.16 9.79
CA ALA A 20 -24.39 16.39 8.84
C ALA A 20 -25.37 15.44 8.13
N HIS A 21 -25.78 15.81 6.93
CA HIS A 21 -26.46 14.87 6.04
C HIS A 21 -25.41 13.87 5.58
N ALA A 22 -25.49 12.64 6.10
CA ALA A 22 -24.88 11.52 5.39
C ALA A 22 -25.62 11.41 4.06
N ASP A 23 -24.90 11.53 2.95
CA ASP A 23 -25.45 11.20 1.63
C ASP A 23 -25.69 9.69 1.62
N GLU A 24 -26.93 9.30 1.92
CA GLU A 24 -27.38 7.92 1.89
C GLU A 24 -27.52 7.51 0.42
N ASN A 25 -26.41 7.22 -0.21
CA ASN A 25 -26.40 6.63 -1.54
C ASN A 25 -26.88 5.18 -1.40
N THR A 26 -28.20 4.98 -1.38
CA THR A 26 -28.88 3.68 -1.20
C THR A 26 -28.83 2.78 -2.44
N GLY A 27 -27.86 3.00 -3.34
CA GLY A 27 -27.56 2.07 -4.42
C GLY A 27 -26.60 0.99 -3.92
N GLU A 28 -26.82 -0.28 -4.28
CA GLU A 28 -25.83 -1.32 -4.07
C GLU A 28 -24.50 -0.91 -4.72
N SER A 29 -23.53 -0.52 -3.89
CA SER A 29 -22.19 -0.14 -4.36
C SER A 29 -21.33 -1.39 -4.45
N THR A 30 -21.25 -1.99 -5.63
CA THR A 30 -20.32 -3.10 -5.86
C THR A 30 -18.93 -2.56 -6.12
N VAL A 31 -17.95 -3.00 -5.31
CA VAL A 31 -16.53 -2.69 -5.49
C VAL A 31 -15.80 -3.96 -5.92
N ASN A 32 -15.17 -3.91 -7.09
CA ASN A 32 -14.25 -4.96 -7.52
C ASN A 32 -12.89 -4.75 -6.88
N LEU A 33 -12.39 -5.74 -6.14
CA LEU A 33 -11.08 -5.76 -5.51
C LEU A 33 -10.28 -6.97 -6.03
N ARG A 34 -9.04 -6.73 -6.45
CA ARG A 34 -8.09 -7.80 -6.80
C ARG A 34 -7.08 -8.02 -5.68
N ILE A 35 -6.88 -9.28 -5.31
CA ILE A 35 -5.79 -9.71 -4.44
C ILE A 35 -4.72 -10.35 -5.32
N ILE A 36 -3.48 -9.89 -5.16
CA ILE A 36 -2.30 -10.41 -5.84
C ILE A 36 -1.37 -10.94 -4.74
N GLU A 37 -0.67 -12.03 -5.01
CA GLU A 37 0.16 -12.72 -4.03
C GLU A 37 1.49 -13.15 -4.66
N THR A 38 2.57 -13.04 -3.88
CA THR A 38 3.83 -13.77 -4.08
C THR A 38 4.03 -14.77 -2.96
N SER A 39 4.71 -15.87 -3.23
CA SER A 39 5.07 -16.88 -2.23
C SER A 39 6.41 -17.51 -2.59
N ASP A 40 7.09 -18.07 -1.59
CA ASP A 40 8.36 -18.82 -1.72
C ASP A 40 9.42 -18.08 -2.57
N ILE A 41 9.55 -16.77 -2.39
CA ILE A 41 10.52 -15.96 -3.17
C ILE A 41 11.94 -16.49 -2.96
N HIS A 42 12.27 -16.93 -1.75
CA HIS A 42 13.58 -17.48 -1.38
C HIS A 42 14.78 -16.59 -1.75
N VAL A 43 14.63 -15.26 -1.66
CA VAL A 43 15.66 -14.28 -2.06
C VAL A 43 16.04 -14.38 -3.55
N ASN A 44 15.21 -15.01 -4.39
CA ASN A 44 15.35 -14.95 -5.85
C ASN A 44 14.89 -13.58 -6.35
N LEU A 45 15.68 -12.53 -6.12
CA LEU A 45 15.31 -11.16 -6.48
C LEU A 45 15.54 -10.88 -7.98
N MET A 46 16.69 -11.32 -8.48
CA MET A 46 17.14 -11.12 -9.86
C MET A 46 16.84 -12.35 -10.72
N ASN A 47 16.79 -12.15 -12.04
CA ASN A 47 16.74 -13.22 -13.04
C ASN A 47 18.10 -13.91 -13.21
N TYR A 48 18.68 -14.36 -12.10
CA TYR A 48 20.04 -14.88 -12.03
C TYR A 48 20.11 -16.15 -11.19
N ASP A 49 20.66 -17.20 -11.78
CA ASP A 49 20.98 -18.45 -11.09
C ASP A 49 22.39 -18.33 -10.49
N TYR A 50 22.45 -18.15 -9.17
CA TYR A 50 23.69 -18.02 -8.41
C TYR A 50 24.50 -19.32 -8.32
N TYR A 51 23.89 -20.49 -8.57
CA TYR A 51 24.60 -21.77 -8.58
C TYR A 51 25.31 -21.99 -9.91
N GLN A 52 24.66 -21.62 -11.01
CA GLN A 52 25.23 -21.76 -12.36
C GLN A 52 25.96 -20.50 -12.84
N THR A 53 25.92 -19.43 -12.05
CA THR A 53 26.58 -18.14 -12.37
C THR A 53 26.11 -17.60 -13.73
N LYS A 54 24.80 -17.63 -13.98
CA LYS A 54 24.22 -17.20 -15.26
C LYS A 54 22.85 -16.56 -15.10
N THR A 55 22.48 -15.72 -16.08
CA THR A 55 21.11 -15.20 -16.20
C THR A 55 20.13 -16.34 -16.52
N ASP A 56 18.99 -16.36 -15.85
CA ASP A 56 17.86 -17.24 -16.12
C ASP A 56 16.55 -16.45 -16.04
N ASN A 57 15.85 -16.34 -17.16
CA ASN A 57 14.60 -15.59 -17.28
C ASN A 57 13.38 -16.33 -16.74
N LYS A 58 13.54 -17.55 -16.23
CA LYS A 58 12.49 -18.33 -15.57
C LYS A 58 12.38 -18.07 -14.07
N VAL A 59 13.37 -17.39 -13.48
CA VAL A 59 13.42 -17.08 -12.05
C VAL A 59 13.49 -15.57 -11.81
N GLY A 60 13.25 -15.16 -10.56
CA GLY A 60 13.46 -13.79 -10.13
C GLY A 60 12.18 -12.99 -9.91
N LEU A 61 12.09 -12.33 -8.76
CA LEU A 61 11.04 -11.38 -8.42
C LEU A 61 10.96 -10.23 -9.43
N VAL A 62 12.06 -9.88 -10.09
CA VAL A 62 12.08 -8.90 -11.19
C VAL A 62 11.14 -9.29 -12.34
N GLN A 63 11.01 -10.58 -12.65
CA GLN A 63 10.10 -11.07 -13.69
C GLN A 63 8.65 -11.01 -13.19
N THR A 64 8.42 -11.49 -11.97
CA THR A 64 7.10 -11.46 -11.30
C THR A 64 6.59 -10.02 -11.15
N ALA A 65 7.45 -9.05 -10.86
CA ALA A 65 7.08 -7.64 -10.75
C ALA A 65 6.46 -7.08 -12.04
N THR A 66 6.91 -7.55 -13.21
CA THR A 66 6.30 -7.18 -14.49
C THR A 66 4.85 -7.68 -14.58
N LEU A 67 4.58 -8.90 -14.10
CA LEU A 67 3.23 -9.46 -14.06
C LEU A 67 2.35 -8.74 -13.03
N VAL A 68 2.89 -8.43 -11.86
CA VAL A 68 2.20 -7.67 -10.80
C VAL A 68 1.79 -6.29 -11.33
N ASN A 69 2.70 -5.57 -11.99
CA ASN A 69 2.40 -4.25 -12.53
C ASN A 69 1.30 -4.31 -13.59
N LYS A 70 1.39 -5.25 -14.53
CA LYS A 70 0.33 -5.48 -15.51
C LYS A 70 -1.01 -5.80 -14.83
N ALA A 71 -1.02 -6.67 -13.83
CA ALA A 71 -2.24 -7.03 -13.11
C ALA A 71 -2.85 -5.85 -12.32
N ARG A 72 -2.02 -4.90 -11.86
CA ARG A 72 -2.48 -3.66 -11.23
C ARG A 72 -3.08 -2.69 -12.25
N GLU A 73 -2.55 -2.63 -13.47
CA GLU A 73 -3.08 -1.77 -14.54
C GLU A 73 -4.46 -2.22 -15.04
N GLU A 74 -4.79 -3.51 -14.90
CA GLU A 74 -6.08 -4.08 -15.34
C GLU A 74 -7.28 -3.71 -14.44
N VAL A 75 -7.06 -3.23 -13.21
CA VAL A 75 -8.15 -2.98 -12.24
C VAL A 75 -7.92 -1.69 -11.45
N LYS A 76 -9.01 -1.07 -10.98
CA LYS A 76 -8.93 0.13 -10.14
C LYS A 76 -8.41 -0.14 -8.72
N ASN A 77 -8.89 -1.23 -8.10
CA ASN A 77 -8.58 -1.55 -6.71
C ASN A 77 -7.81 -2.87 -6.66
N SER A 78 -6.58 -2.84 -6.15
CA SER A 78 -5.77 -4.03 -5.96
C SER A 78 -4.88 -3.90 -4.73
N VAL A 79 -4.64 -5.02 -4.06
CA VAL A 79 -3.66 -5.18 -2.97
C VAL A 79 -2.70 -6.31 -3.31
N LEU A 80 -1.46 -6.22 -2.83
CA LEU A 80 -0.42 -7.24 -3.01
C LEU A 80 0.02 -7.74 -1.64
N PHE A 81 0.08 -9.06 -1.49
CA PHE A 81 0.60 -9.75 -0.31
C PHE A 81 1.80 -10.63 -0.68
N ASP A 82 2.61 -10.95 0.32
CA ASP A 82 3.66 -11.96 0.26
C ASP A 82 3.36 -13.01 1.35
N ASP A 83 3.31 -14.29 0.97
CA ASP A 83 2.90 -15.41 1.84
C ASP A 83 4.07 -15.99 2.66
N GLY A 84 5.28 -15.46 2.49
CA GLY A 84 6.44 -15.78 3.32
C GLY A 84 7.57 -16.48 2.57
N ASP A 85 8.52 -17.01 3.36
CA ASP A 85 9.77 -17.61 2.89
C ASP A 85 10.60 -16.74 1.93
N ALA A 86 10.44 -15.42 2.02
CA ALA A 86 11.14 -14.47 1.19
C ALA A 86 12.61 -14.24 1.57
N LEU A 87 13.00 -14.48 2.83
CA LEU A 87 14.26 -13.97 3.41
C LEU A 87 15.44 -14.97 3.39
N GLN A 88 15.23 -16.22 3.00
CA GLN A 88 16.24 -17.28 2.97
C GLN A 88 16.08 -18.14 1.72
N GLY A 89 17.13 -18.84 1.27
CA GLY A 89 16.96 -19.95 0.31
C GLY A 89 17.80 -19.87 -0.97
N THR A 90 18.60 -18.82 -1.14
CA THR A 90 19.59 -18.72 -2.23
C THR A 90 20.97 -18.29 -1.70
N PRO A 91 22.05 -18.49 -2.48
CA PRO A 91 23.38 -18.02 -2.11
C PRO A 91 23.45 -16.51 -1.84
N LEU A 92 22.59 -15.71 -2.48
CA LEU A 92 22.45 -14.28 -2.16
C LEU A 92 21.94 -14.08 -0.74
N GLY A 93 20.91 -14.82 -0.33
CA GLY A 93 20.38 -14.78 1.03
C GLY A 93 21.46 -15.14 2.06
N ASP A 94 22.22 -16.20 1.80
CA ASP A 94 23.32 -16.62 2.67
C ASP A 94 24.42 -15.55 2.77
N TYR A 95 24.78 -14.92 1.65
CA TYR A 95 25.76 -13.83 1.61
C TYR A 95 25.32 -12.66 2.50
N VAL A 96 24.08 -12.19 2.34
CA VAL A 96 23.54 -11.07 3.13
C VAL A 96 23.46 -11.44 4.61
N ALA A 97 22.97 -12.63 4.93
CA ALA A 97 22.87 -13.10 6.32
C ALA A 97 24.25 -13.16 7.00
N ASN A 98 25.28 -13.64 6.29
CA ASN A 98 26.65 -13.66 6.80
C ASN A 98 27.23 -12.26 6.99
N LYS A 99 26.98 -11.33 6.06
CA LYS A 99 27.41 -9.94 6.18
C LYS A 99 26.77 -9.19 7.35
N ILE A 100 25.53 -9.53 7.70
CA ILE A 100 24.87 -8.97 8.89
C ILE A 100 25.45 -9.55 10.18
N LYS A 101 25.80 -10.85 10.19
CA LYS A 101 26.33 -11.55 11.38
C LYS A 101 27.78 -11.18 11.72
N ASP A 102 28.64 -11.02 10.71
CA ASP A 102 30.04 -10.62 10.89
C ASP A 102 30.34 -9.40 10.00
N PRO A 103 30.01 -8.17 10.47
CA PRO A 103 30.25 -6.94 9.74
C PRO A 103 31.74 -6.57 9.81
N LYS A 104 32.57 -7.35 9.11
CA LYS A 104 33.95 -7.00 8.77
C LYS A 104 34.04 -6.46 7.35
#